data_AF-A0A328BH95-F1
#
_entry.id   AF-A0A328BH95-F1
#
_cell.length_a   1.000
_cell.length_b   1.000
_cell.length_c   1.000
_cell.angle_alpha   90.00
_cell.angle_beta   90.00
_cell.angle_gamma   90.00
#
_symmetry.space_group_name_H-M   'P 1'
#
loop_
_entity.id
_entity.type
_entity.pdbx_description
1 polymer ?
#
loop_
_entity_poly.entity_id
_entity_poly.type
_entity_poly.pdbx_seq_one_letter_code
_entity_poly.pdbx_strand_id
1 'polypeptide(L)'
;MHKAAKKANAASPMASGKSQLTAALLCFFLGGLGVHRFYLGYTGRGILYIALAVTSFLIIPAIALFVLVIIDFVRILTGGLQPKNGSYAKTL
;
A
#
# COMPACT_ATOMS: atom_id res chain seq x y z
N MET A 1 -32.86 20.88 14.56
CA MET A 1 -31.67 20.36 15.27
C MET A 1 -32.14 19.66 16.53
N HIS A 2 -32.13 18.33 16.57
CA HIS A 2 -32.62 17.60 17.73
C HIS A 2 -31.84 16.30 17.96
N LYS A 3 -31.44 16.14 19.22
CA LYS A 3 -30.97 14.94 19.91
C LYS A 3 -29.48 14.61 19.81
N ALA A 4 -28.81 15.07 20.86
CA ALA A 4 -27.52 14.63 21.35
C ALA A 4 -27.48 13.12 21.68
N ALA A 5 -26.24 12.62 21.68
CA ALA A 5 -25.74 11.51 22.49
C ALA A 5 -26.37 10.14 22.27
N LYS A 6 -25.96 9.43 21.21
CA LYS A 6 -26.08 7.97 21.16
C LYS A 6 -24.87 7.31 21.83
N LYS A 7 -24.97 7.22 23.16
CA LYS A 7 -24.57 6.09 24.01
C LYS A 7 -23.14 5.55 23.85
N ALA A 8 -22.23 6.09 24.65
CA ALA A 8 -21.15 5.29 25.22
C ALA A 8 -21.78 4.21 26.11
N ASN A 9 -21.82 2.97 25.62
CA ASN A 9 -22.16 1.78 26.40
C ASN A 9 -20.83 1.02 26.54
N ALA A 10 -20.12 1.18 27.64
CA ALA A 10 -20.24 0.34 28.83
C ALA A 10 -19.99 -1.14 28.48
N ALA A 11 -18.94 -1.66 29.10
CA ALA A 11 -18.57 -3.06 29.14
C ALA A 11 -19.82 -3.97 29.17
N SER A 12 -19.86 -4.96 28.31
CA SER A 12 -20.87 -6.01 28.33
C SER A 12 -20.23 -7.30 27.84
N PRO A 13 -20.73 -8.42 28.39
CA PRO A 13 -19.93 -9.47 28.99
C PRO A 13 -19.36 -10.39 27.92
N MET A 14 -18.32 -11.13 28.31
CA MET A 14 -17.89 -12.43 27.78
C MET A 14 -18.85 -13.07 26.76
N ALA A 15 -18.87 -12.54 25.54
CA ALA A 15 -19.45 -13.18 24.39
C ALA A 15 -18.27 -13.88 23.73
N SER A 16 -18.37 -15.20 23.60
CA SER A 16 -17.42 -16.06 22.89
C SER A 16 -17.42 -15.75 21.38
N GLY A 17 -17.06 -14.52 21.01
CA GLY A 17 -17.19 -13.95 19.67
C GLY A 17 -16.17 -12.82 19.45
N LYS A 18 -15.65 -12.72 18.22
CA LYS A 18 -14.58 -11.78 17.84
C LYS A 18 -14.92 -10.32 18.17
N SER A 19 -13.97 -9.57 18.73
CA SER A 19 -14.16 -8.17 19.14
C SER A 19 -14.02 -7.21 17.96
N GLN A 20 -15.07 -6.43 17.70
CA GLN A 20 -15.09 -5.41 16.64
C GLN A 20 -14.03 -4.32 16.86
N LEU A 21 -13.75 -3.97 18.12
CA LEU A 21 -12.74 -2.97 18.45
C LEU A 21 -11.34 -3.49 18.09
N THR A 22 -11.05 -4.76 18.38
CA THR A 22 -9.81 -5.41 17.94
C THR A 22 -9.68 -5.43 16.41
N ALA A 23 -10.76 -5.73 15.68
CA ALA A 23 -10.74 -5.70 14.21
C ALA A 23 -10.44 -4.29 13.67
N ALA A 24 -10.98 -3.23 14.29
CA ALA A 24 -10.72 -1.85 13.91
C ALA A 24 -9.27 -1.43 14.19
N LEU A 25 -8.73 -1.79 15.36
CA LEU A 25 -7.32 -1.53 15.68
C LEU A 25 -6.38 -2.29 14.72
N LEU A 26 -6.65 -3.56 14.45
CA LEU A 26 -5.89 -4.33 13.45
C LEU A 26 -5.99 -3.70 12.06
N CYS A 27 -7.13 -3.12 11.69
CA CYS A 27 -7.28 -2.42 10.43
C CYS A 27 -6.50 -1.09 10.40
N PHE A 28 -6.39 -0.38 11.52
CA PHE A 28 -5.66 0.89 11.57
C PHE A 28 -4.13 0.68 11.56
N PHE A 29 -3.63 -0.26 12.37
CA PHE A 29 -2.20 -0.54 12.47
C PHE A 29 -1.67 -1.46 11.36
N LEU A 30 -2.51 -2.38 10.88
CA LEU A 30 -2.15 -3.49 9.99
C LEU A 30 -3.06 -3.54 8.74
N GLY A 31 -3.66 -2.41 8.38
CA GLY A 31 -4.64 -2.27 7.30
C GLY A 31 -4.11 -2.62 5.91
N GLY A 32 -2.88 -2.17 5.60
CA GLY A 32 -2.20 -2.52 4.34
C GLY A 32 -1.91 -4.02 4.20
N LEU A 33 -1.85 -4.74 5.31
CA LEU A 33 -1.60 -6.19 5.35
C LEU A 33 -2.90 -7.02 5.42
N GLY A 34 -4.10 -6.41 5.47
CA GLY A 34 -5.37 -7.17 5.40
C GLY A 34 -5.67 -8.11 6.60
N VAL A 35 -4.91 -8.00 7.71
CA VAL A 35 -4.99 -8.94 8.85
C VAL A 35 -6.34 -8.91 9.57
N HIS A 36 -7.08 -7.80 9.48
CA HIS A 36 -8.43 -7.68 10.01
C HIS A 36 -9.44 -8.69 9.39
N ARG A 37 -9.23 -9.13 8.14
CA ARG A 37 -10.06 -10.17 7.48
C ARG A 37 -9.74 -11.57 7.98
N PHE A 38 -8.48 -11.85 8.32
CA PHE A 38 -8.06 -13.07 9.01
C PHE A 38 -8.65 -13.14 10.43
N TYR A 39 -8.70 -12.02 11.14
CA TYR A 39 -9.31 -11.95 12.47
C TYR A 39 -10.80 -12.33 12.43
N LEU A 40 -11.53 -11.90 11.40
CA LEU A 40 -12.93 -12.24 11.18
C LEU A 40 -13.18 -13.67 10.67
N GLY A 41 -12.12 -14.47 10.47
CA GLY A 41 -12.23 -15.86 9.97
C GLY A 41 -12.32 -15.99 8.44
N TYR A 42 -12.24 -14.88 7.70
CA TYR A 42 -12.24 -14.88 6.23
C TYR A 42 -10.84 -15.02 5.66
N THR A 43 -10.17 -16.15 5.98
CA THR A 43 -8.78 -16.45 5.60
C THR A 43 -8.55 -16.35 4.08
N GLY A 44 -9.45 -16.90 3.26
CA GLY A 44 -9.30 -16.87 1.80
C GLY A 44 -9.31 -15.45 1.20
N ARG A 45 -10.18 -14.56 1.72
CA ARG A 45 -10.21 -13.16 1.28
C ARG A 45 -9.03 -12.35 1.83
N GLY A 46 -8.52 -12.71 3.01
CA GLY A 46 -7.32 -12.11 3.59
C GLY A 46 -6.07 -12.37 2.74
N ILE A 47 -5.88 -13.61 2.27
CA ILE A 47 -4.75 -13.98 1.38
C ILE A 47 -4.80 -13.19 0.07
N LEU A 48 -5.99 -13.09 -0.55
CA LEU A 48 -6.16 -12.31 -1.79
C LEU A 48 -5.78 -10.84 -1.58
N TYR A 49 -6.15 -10.25 -0.44
CA TYR A 49 -5.83 -8.86 -0.12
C TYR A 49 -4.33 -8.64 0.05
N ILE A 50 -3.64 -9.56 0.75
CA ILE A 50 -2.18 -9.52 0.90
C ILE A 50 -1.49 -9.68 -0.45
N ALA A 51 -1.91 -10.66 -1.26
CA ALA A 51 -1.36 -10.87 -2.59
C ALA A 51 -1.49 -9.59 -3.44
N LEU A 52 -2.69 -9.00 -3.51
CA LEU A 52 -2.89 -7.74 -4.23
C LEU A 52 -2.06 -6.58 -3.66
N ALA A 53 -1.93 -6.47 -2.35
CA ALA A 53 -1.11 -5.44 -1.72
C ALA A 53 0.37 -5.59 -2.09
N VAL A 54 0.92 -6.81 -2.01
CA VAL A 54 2.32 -7.11 -2.35
C VAL A 54 2.56 -6.92 -3.84
N THR A 55 1.66 -7.42 -4.69
CA THR A 55 1.74 -7.26 -6.15
C THR A 55 1.66 -5.78 -6.52
N SER A 56 0.72 -5.02 -5.98
CA SER A 56 0.61 -3.57 -6.26
C SER A 56 1.85 -2.82 -5.80
N PHE A 57 2.37 -3.14 -4.62
CA PHE A 57 3.60 -2.53 -4.09
C PHE A 57 4.82 -2.79 -4.98
N LEU A 58 4.85 -3.91 -5.70
CA LEU A 58 5.93 -4.22 -6.64
C LEU A 58 5.69 -3.63 -8.04
N ILE A 59 4.44 -3.60 -8.51
CA ILE A 59 4.09 -3.09 -9.85
C ILE A 59 4.29 -1.58 -9.95
N ILE A 60 3.89 -0.82 -8.92
CA ILE A 60 4.00 0.66 -8.92
C ILE A 60 5.45 1.14 -9.13
N PRO A 61 6.45 0.68 -8.35
CA PRO A 61 7.85 1.08 -8.58
C PRO A 61 8.39 0.52 -9.90
N ALA A 62 7.97 -0.67 -10.34
CA ALA A 62 8.39 -1.22 -11.62
C ALA A 62 7.98 -0.33 -12.80
N ILE A 63 6.73 0.17 -12.80
CA ILE A 63 6.26 1.11 -13.83
C ILE A 63 7.03 2.43 -13.76
N ALA A 64 7.25 2.95 -12.55
CA ALA A 64 7.99 4.21 -12.37
C ALA A 64 9.44 4.10 -12.89
N LEU A 65 10.13 2.99 -12.59
CA LEU A 65 11.47 2.72 -13.09
C LEU A 65 11.48 2.56 -14.62
N PHE A 66 10.48 1.89 -15.19
CA PHE A 66 10.37 1.76 -16.63
C PHE A 66 10.25 3.12 -17.33
N VAL A 67 9.40 4.01 -16.81
CA VAL A 67 9.27 5.39 -17.34
C VAL A 67 10.59 6.16 -17.21
N LEU A 68 11.27 6.08 -16.06
CA LEU A 68 12.57 6.71 -15.87
C LEU A 68 13.62 6.18 -16.86
N VAL A 69 13.67 4.87 -17.09
CA VAL A 69 14.58 4.26 -18.06
C VAL A 69 14.33 4.79 -19.46
N ILE A 70 13.08 4.95 -19.88
CA ILE A 70 12.76 5.53 -21.19
C ILE A 70 13.19 7.00 -21.27
N ILE A 71 12.97 7.78 -20.20
CA ILE A 71 13.40 9.18 -20.15
C ILE A 71 14.93 9.28 -20.23
N ASP A 72 15.64 8.48 -19.44
CA ASP A 72 17.10 8.40 -19.47
C ASP A 72 17.61 7.98 -20.85
N PHE A 73 16.99 6.97 -21.46
CA PHE A 73 17.32 6.50 -22.79
C PHE A 73 17.20 7.62 -23.84
N VAL A 74 16.08 8.35 -23.86
CA VAL A 74 15.90 9.49 -24.78
C VAL A 74 16.95 10.57 -24.51
N ARG A 75 17.20 10.91 -23.25
CA ARG A 75 18.20 11.92 -22.88
C ARG A 75 19.63 11.51 -23.25
N ILE A 76 19.96 10.23 -23.20
CA ILE A 76 21.25 9.70 -23.66
C ILE A 76 21.36 9.84 -25.18
N LEU A 77 20.31 9.51 -25.93
CA LEU A 77 20.30 9.66 -27.39
C LEU A 77 20.45 11.12 -27.83
N THR A 78 19.81 12.05 -27.14
CA THR A 78 19.93 13.49 -27.46
C THR A 78 21.17 14.15 -26.85
N GLY A 79 22.02 13.40 -26.15
CA GLY A 79 23.19 13.94 -25.44
C GLY A 79 22.86 14.85 -24.24
N GLY A 80 21.60 14.86 -23.79
CA GLY A 80 21.13 15.65 -22.65
C GLY A 80 21.51 15.08 -21.28
N LEU A 81 21.94 13.82 -21.22
CA LEU A 81 22.44 13.16 -20.02
C LEU A 81 23.97 13.11 -20.03
N GLN A 82 24.65 14.14 -19.52
CA GLN A 82 26.12 14.14 -19.48
C GLN A 82 26.67 13.30 -18.31
N PRO A 83 27.78 12.58 -18.50
CA PRO A 83 28.44 11.87 -17.42
C PRO A 83 29.00 12.84 -16.38
N LYS A 84 28.97 12.43 -15.11
CA LYS A 84 29.30 13.31 -13.96
C LYS A 84 30.71 13.93 -14.01
N ASN A 85 31.64 13.31 -14.74
CA ASN A 85 33.06 13.70 -14.77
C ASN A 85 33.54 14.11 -16.17
N GLY A 86 32.65 14.44 -17.11
CA GLY A 86 33.07 14.87 -18.44
C GLY A 86 31.91 15.05 -19.42
N SER A 87 32.24 15.18 -20.71
CA SER A 87 31.26 15.18 -21.80
C SER A 87 31.46 13.93 -22.65
N TYR A 88 30.46 13.58 -23.47
CA TYR A 88 30.59 12.48 -24.41
C TYR A 88 31.75 12.75 -25.37
N ALA A 89 32.69 11.80 -25.47
CA ALA A 89 33.81 11.92 -26.40
C ALA A 89 33.34 12.01 -27.87
N LYS A 90 32.16 11.44 -28.16
CA LYS A 90 31.46 11.55 -29.43
C LYS A 90 29.97 11.31 -29.17
N THR A 91 29.13 12.31 -29.46
CA THR A 91 27.68 12.16 -29.48
C THR A 91 27.28 11.40 -30.76
N LEU A 92 26.19 10.64 -30.71
CA LEU A 92 25.61 9.96 -31.89
C LEU A 92 25.28 10.97 -33.00
#